data_AF-A0A1D1YWM3-F1
#
_entry.id   AF-A0A1D1YWM3-F1
#
_cell.length_a   1.000
_cell.length_b   1.000
_cell.length_c   1.000
_cell.angle_alpha   90.00
_cell.angle_beta   90.00
_cell.angle_gamma   90.00
#
_symmetry.space_group_name_H-M   'P 1'
#
loop_
_entity.id
_entity.type
_entity.pdbx_description
1 polymer ?
#
loop_
_entity_poly.entity_id
_entity_poly.type
_entity_poly.pdbx_seq_one_letter_code
_entity_poly.pdbx_strand_id
1 'polypeptide(L)'
;MQRETRDARGAQQDSLLASLLSSADREYLLSPNGRQVKVSDLDDKVVGLYYSANWYTPCQKFTQLLVSVYDQLKKSGVRFEVVFVSTDEDGDAFQRYYACMPWLAIPFSELESRRALSKKFQIEGIPALVLLQTKDGEMMVEQDGVELVYKYGPRAFPFSVERIELLDNEEKEKHDRQTMTELLTNSSRDFLQADFTKQDMQTGGQIGTGHRVGGLY
;
A
#
# COMPACT_ATOMS: atom_id res chain seq x y z
N MET A 1 -16.29 53.78 -24.99
CA MET A 1 -16.55 52.60 -25.84
C MET A 1 -15.31 52.42 -26.69
N GLN A 2 -14.54 51.34 -26.62
CA GLN A 2 -14.91 49.93 -26.53
C GLN A 2 -13.98 49.19 -25.54
N ARG A 3 -14.54 48.19 -24.85
CA ARG A 3 -13.83 47.14 -24.10
C ARG A 3 -13.83 45.92 -25.03
N GLU A 4 -12.68 45.38 -25.36
CA GLU A 4 -12.52 44.02 -25.92
C GLU A 4 -11.29 43.41 -25.27
N THR A 5 -11.51 42.65 -24.20
CA THR A 5 -11.53 41.17 -24.12
C THR A 5 -10.17 40.62 -23.72
N ARG A 6 -10.10 40.31 -22.41
CA ARG A 6 -9.14 39.44 -21.76
C ARG A 6 -8.94 38.17 -22.58
N ASP A 7 -7.74 37.97 -23.10
CA ASP A 7 -7.28 36.64 -23.49
C ASP A 7 -6.66 35.99 -22.23
N ALA A 8 -7.53 35.47 -21.35
CA ALA A 8 -7.12 34.59 -20.27
C ALA A 8 -7.12 33.16 -20.82
N ARG A 9 -6.14 32.85 -21.68
CA ARG A 9 -5.72 31.47 -21.91
C ARG A 9 -5.05 31.01 -20.62
N GLY A 10 -5.85 30.44 -19.74
CA GLY A 10 -5.34 29.73 -18.57
C GLY A 10 -4.36 28.68 -19.07
N ALA A 11 -3.13 28.72 -18.56
CA ALA A 11 -2.16 27.67 -18.75
C ALA A 11 -2.79 26.38 -18.21
N GLN A 12 -3.14 25.47 -19.12
CA GLN A 12 -3.49 24.10 -18.78
C GLN A 12 -2.21 23.51 -18.19
N GLN A 13 -2.19 23.26 -16.88
CA GLN A 13 -1.13 22.45 -16.28
C GLN A 13 -1.24 21.07 -16.96
N ASP A 14 -0.21 20.66 -17.71
CA ASP A 14 -0.23 19.38 -18.41
C ASP A 14 -0.39 18.25 -17.38
N SER A 15 -1.55 17.59 -17.40
CA SER A 15 -1.80 16.46 -16.51
C SER A 15 -0.86 15.32 -16.89
N LEU A 16 -0.05 14.86 -15.92
CA LEU A 16 0.84 13.73 -16.12
C LEU A 16 0.05 12.44 -16.38
N LEU A 17 -1.12 12.29 -15.77
CA LEU A 17 -2.02 11.17 -16.06
C LEU A 17 -2.62 11.28 -17.45
N ALA A 18 -2.99 12.49 -17.91
CA ALA A 18 -3.44 12.70 -19.29
C ALA A 18 -2.34 12.31 -20.28
N SER A 19 -1.09 12.70 -20.03
CA SER A 19 0.05 12.35 -20.88
C SER A 19 0.34 10.84 -20.91
N LEU A 20 0.00 10.14 -19.84
CA LEU A 20 0.22 8.71 -19.71
C LEU A 20 -0.91 7.86 -20.29
N LEU A 21 -2.15 8.22 -19.98
CA LEU A 21 -3.33 7.41 -20.28
C LEU A 21 -3.98 7.83 -21.58
N SER A 22 -3.82 9.07 -22.04
CA SER A 22 -4.39 9.53 -23.32
C SER A 22 -3.56 9.06 -24.51
N SER A 23 -4.19 8.99 -25.68
CA SER A 23 -3.54 8.82 -26.97
C SER A 23 -3.80 10.04 -27.85
N ALA A 24 -3.14 10.14 -29.01
CA ALA A 24 -3.29 11.27 -29.94
C ALA A 24 -4.75 11.57 -30.30
N ASP A 25 -5.62 10.55 -30.27
CA ASP A 25 -7.02 10.63 -30.65
C ASP A 25 -7.99 10.45 -29.48
N ARG A 26 -7.50 10.30 -28.22
CA ARG A 26 -8.35 9.90 -27.08
C ARG A 26 -7.92 10.43 -25.73
N GLU A 27 -8.80 11.17 -25.08
CA GLU A 27 -8.63 11.70 -23.71
C GLU A 27 -9.60 11.09 -22.68
N TYR A 28 -10.20 9.93 -22.99
CA TYR A 28 -11.22 9.31 -22.15
C TYR A 28 -10.91 7.86 -21.73
N LEU A 29 -11.60 7.40 -20.70
CA LEU A 29 -11.68 6.03 -20.20
C LEU A 29 -13.14 5.56 -20.25
N LEU A 30 -13.38 4.26 -20.21
CA LEU A 30 -14.72 3.69 -20.12
C LEU A 30 -15.08 3.43 -18.68
N SER A 31 -16.27 3.85 -18.24
CA SER A 31 -16.86 3.37 -16.99
C SER A 31 -17.64 2.07 -17.21
N PRO A 32 -18.03 1.35 -16.13
CA PRO A 32 -18.74 0.07 -16.25
C PRO A 32 -20.06 0.14 -17.02
N ASN A 33 -20.71 1.31 -17.06
CA ASN A 33 -21.93 1.55 -17.83
C ASN A 33 -21.68 2.04 -19.27
N GLY A 34 -20.43 1.95 -19.75
CA GLY A 34 -20.04 2.34 -21.11
C GLY A 34 -19.93 3.85 -21.34
N ARG A 35 -20.04 4.69 -20.30
CA ARG A 35 -19.84 6.15 -20.43
C ARG A 35 -18.36 6.47 -20.55
N GLN A 36 -18.08 7.54 -21.28
CA GLN A 36 -16.74 8.11 -21.38
C GLN A 36 -16.47 9.01 -20.16
N VAL A 37 -15.33 8.80 -19.52
CA VAL A 37 -14.83 9.57 -18.38
C VAL A 37 -13.53 10.24 -18.79
N LYS A 38 -13.35 11.54 -18.54
CA LYS A 38 -12.12 12.23 -18.94
C LYS A 38 -10.96 11.77 -18.07
N VAL A 39 -9.76 11.65 -18.65
CA VAL A 39 -8.57 11.29 -17.87
C VAL A 39 -8.27 12.34 -16.79
N SER A 40 -8.52 13.62 -17.07
CA SER A 40 -8.36 14.72 -16.09
C SER A 40 -9.20 14.55 -14.82
N ASP A 41 -10.29 13.77 -14.87
CA ASP A 41 -11.13 13.50 -13.70
C ASP A 41 -10.44 12.59 -12.66
N LEU A 42 -9.21 12.13 -12.96
CA LEU A 42 -8.39 11.28 -12.10
C LEU A 42 -7.19 12.04 -11.47
N ASP A 43 -6.95 13.30 -11.83
CA ASP A 43 -5.73 14.04 -11.43
C ASP A 43 -5.53 14.17 -9.92
N ASP A 44 -6.62 14.17 -9.15
CA ASP A 44 -6.61 14.28 -7.68
C ASP A 44 -6.75 12.93 -6.97
N LYS A 45 -6.56 11.82 -7.68
CA LYS A 45 -6.77 10.45 -7.16
C LYS A 45 -5.46 9.66 -7.14
N VAL A 46 -5.40 8.67 -6.25
CA VAL A 46 -4.52 7.52 -6.44
C VAL A 46 -5.17 6.61 -7.47
N VAL A 47 -4.44 6.28 -8.54
CA VAL A 47 -4.92 5.50 -9.67
C VAL A 47 -4.18 4.17 -9.74
N GLY A 48 -4.90 3.05 -9.64
CA GLY A 48 -4.35 1.72 -9.89
C GLY A 48 -4.53 1.29 -11.34
N LEU A 49 -3.45 1.16 -12.11
CA LEU A 49 -3.45 0.47 -13.40
C LEU A 49 -3.43 -1.04 -13.19
N TYR A 50 -4.58 -1.66 -13.42
CA TYR A 50 -4.77 -3.08 -13.16
C TYR A 50 -4.68 -3.88 -14.46
N TYR A 51 -3.62 -4.68 -14.59
CA TYR A 51 -3.38 -5.57 -15.74
C TYR A 51 -3.89 -6.98 -15.42
N SER A 52 -4.80 -7.48 -16.25
CA SER A 52 -5.46 -8.75 -15.97
C SER A 52 -6.13 -9.38 -17.19
N ALA A 53 -6.43 -10.68 -17.12
CA ALA A 53 -7.13 -11.42 -18.16
C ALA A 53 -8.15 -12.41 -17.57
N ASN A 54 -9.24 -12.61 -18.30
CA ASN A 54 -10.34 -13.49 -17.94
C ASN A 54 -9.93 -14.96 -17.84
N TRP A 55 -9.03 -15.41 -18.72
CA TRP A 55 -8.65 -16.81 -18.85
C TRP A 55 -7.72 -17.30 -17.72
N TYR A 56 -7.20 -16.40 -16.90
CA TYR A 56 -6.19 -16.73 -15.88
C TYR A 56 -6.78 -16.75 -14.46
N THR A 57 -6.80 -17.92 -13.81
CA THR A 57 -7.42 -18.08 -12.49
C THR A 57 -6.84 -17.18 -11.39
N PRO A 58 -5.52 -16.97 -11.27
CA PRO A 58 -4.96 -16.02 -10.31
C PRO A 58 -5.46 -14.57 -10.50
N CYS A 59 -5.72 -14.17 -11.75
CA CYS A 59 -6.34 -12.88 -12.05
C CYS A 59 -7.74 -12.77 -11.46
N GLN A 60 -8.60 -13.77 -11.69
CA GLN A 60 -9.97 -13.79 -11.16
C GLN A 60 -10.01 -13.71 -9.63
N LYS A 61 -9.12 -14.44 -8.94
CA LYS A 61 -9.00 -14.40 -7.47
C LYS A 61 -8.61 -13.01 -6.99
N PHE A 62 -7.60 -12.41 -7.61
CA PHE A 62 -7.16 -11.07 -7.25
C PHE A 62 -8.23 -10.01 -7.55
N THR A 63 -8.99 -10.14 -8.64
CA THR A 63 -10.12 -9.22 -8.93
C THR A 63 -11.11 -9.19 -7.79
N GLN A 64 -11.52 -10.34 -7.25
CA GLN A 64 -12.49 -10.40 -6.15
C GLN A 64 -11.96 -9.67 -4.90
N LEU A 65 -10.69 -9.86 -4.57
CA LEU A 65 -10.04 -9.14 -3.49
C LEU A 65 -9.99 -7.63 -3.77
N LEU A 66 -9.56 -7.23 -4.97
CA LEU A 66 -9.44 -5.84 -5.35
C LEU A 66 -10.80 -5.12 -5.36
N VAL A 67 -11.88 -5.78 -5.78
CA VAL A 67 -13.26 -5.26 -5.67
C VAL A 67 -13.61 -4.97 -4.21
N SER A 68 -13.33 -5.90 -3.30
CA SER A 68 -13.58 -5.70 -1.87
C SER A 68 -12.77 -4.53 -1.28
N VAL A 69 -11.50 -4.39 -1.68
CA VAL A 69 -10.65 -3.26 -1.24
C VAL A 69 -11.15 -1.95 -1.84
N TYR A 70 -11.47 -1.93 -3.14
CA TYR A 70 -12.02 -0.77 -3.83
C TYR A 70 -13.28 -0.27 -3.12
N ASP A 71 -14.25 -1.14 -2.85
CA ASP A 71 -15.49 -0.76 -2.19
C ASP A 71 -15.27 -0.18 -0.79
N GLN A 72 -14.31 -0.72 -0.03
CA GLN A 72 -13.95 -0.18 1.29
C GLN A 72 -13.34 1.22 1.18
N LEU A 73 -12.46 1.45 0.20
CA LEU A 73 -11.86 2.76 -0.05
C LEU A 73 -12.90 3.78 -0.57
N LYS A 74 -13.84 3.37 -1.43
CA LYS A 74 -14.94 4.26 -1.84
C LYS A 74 -15.83 4.64 -0.65
N LYS A 75 -16.13 3.69 0.25
CA LYS A 75 -16.93 3.94 1.45
C LYS A 75 -16.24 4.86 2.46
N SER A 76 -14.91 4.82 2.56
CA SER A 76 -14.16 5.74 3.43
C SER A 76 -14.02 7.15 2.84
N GLY A 77 -14.49 7.37 1.61
CA GLY A 77 -14.47 8.68 0.95
C GLY A 77 -13.10 9.09 0.41
N VAL A 78 -12.13 8.18 0.38
CA VAL A 78 -10.80 8.49 -0.17
C VAL A 78 -10.83 8.54 -1.70
N ARG A 79 -9.90 9.31 -2.27
CA ARG A 79 -9.78 9.53 -3.72
C ARG A 79 -8.97 8.38 -4.35
N PHE A 80 -9.62 7.24 -4.55
CA PHE A 80 -9.05 6.08 -5.22
C PHE A 80 -9.86 5.72 -6.47
N GLU A 81 -9.15 5.39 -7.56
CA GLU A 81 -9.74 4.85 -8.77
C GLU A 81 -8.87 3.72 -9.33
N VAL A 82 -9.49 2.77 -10.04
CA VAL A 82 -8.78 1.73 -10.78
C VAL A 82 -9.08 1.89 -12.27
N VAL A 83 -8.06 1.64 -13.10
CA VAL A 83 -8.18 1.62 -14.56
C VAL A 83 -7.71 0.25 -15.04
N PHE A 84 -8.65 -0.54 -15.54
CA PHE A 84 -8.41 -1.86 -16.08
C PHE A 84 -7.70 -1.76 -17.43
N VAL A 85 -6.58 -2.45 -17.54
CA VAL A 85 -5.79 -2.65 -18.75
C VAL A 85 -5.86 -4.13 -19.10
N SER A 86 -6.85 -4.51 -19.90
CA SER A 86 -7.06 -5.90 -20.28
C SER A 86 -5.89 -6.46 -21.07
N THR A 87 -5.57 -7.73 -20.82
CA THR A 87 -4.67 -8.55 -21.65
C THR A 87 -5.43 -9.73 -22.28
N ASP A 88 -6.76 -9.63 -22.38
CA ASP A 88 -7.60 -10.60 -23.08
C ASP A 88 -7.34 -10.58 -24.59
N GLU A 89 -7.55 -11.73 -25.24
CA GLU A 89 -7.29 -11.93 -26.66
C GLU A 89 -8.41 -11.36 -27.55
N ASP A 90 -9.64 -11.33 -27.04
CA ASP A 90 -10.82 -10.87 -27.78
C ASP A 90 -11.76 -9.98 -26.95
N GLY A 91 -12.63 -9.26 -27.66
CA GLY A 91 -13.53 -8.29 -27.06
C GLY A 91 -14.64 -8.91 -26.20
N ASP A 92 -15.06 -10.15 -26.48
CA ASP A 92 -16.10 -10.83 -25.71
C ASP A 92 -15.55 -11.33 -24.37
N ALA A 93 -14.30 -11.81 -24.35
CA ALA A 93 -13.57 -12.12 -23.13
C ALA A 93 -13.39 -10.87 -22.26
N PHE A 94 -12.96 -9.75 -22.86
CA PHE A 94 -12.88 -8.46 -22.19
C PHE A 94 -14.22 -8.05 -21.56
N GLN A 95 -15.31 -8.04 -22.34
CA GLN A 95 -16.62 -7.58 -21.85
C GLN A 95 -17.14 -8.44 -20.71
N ARG A 96 -17.04 -9.77 -20.84
CA ARG A 96 -17.49 -10.71 -19.79
C ARG A 96 -16.76 -10.48 -18.48
N TYR A 97 -15.45 -10.25 -18.54
CA TYR A 97 -14.64 -10.06 -17.35
C TYR A 97 -14.82 -8.66 -16.75
N TYR A 98 -14.83 -7.63 -17.60
CA TYR A 98 -15.02 -6.25 -17.15
C TYR A 98 -16.41 -6.02 -16.52
N ALA A 99 -17.42 -6.79 -16.92
CA ALA A 99 -18.78 -6.68 -16.36
C ALA A 99 -18.85 -6.92 -14.83
N CYS A 100 -17.86 -7.58 -14.22
CA CYS A 100 -17.81 -7.78 -12.77
C CYS A 100 -16.96 -6.73 -12.03
N MET A 101 -16.41 -5.73 -12.74
CA MET A 101 -15.50 -4.72 -12.19
C MET A 101 -16.20 -3.36 -12.01
N PRO A 102 -16.10 -2.72 -10.84
CA PRO A 102 -16.80 -1.45 -10.54
C PRO A 102 -16.04 -0.19 -11.00
N TRP A 103 -14.91 -0.34 -11.71
CA TRP A 103 -13.95 0.72 -12.01
C TRP A 103 -13.79 0.99 -13.51
N LEU A 104 -12.89 1.89 -13.90
CA LEU A 104 -12.72 2.32 -15.29
C LEU A 104 -11.92 1.31 -16.11
N ALA A 105 -11.93 1.43 -17.44
CA ALA A 105 -11.10 0.63 -18.35
C ALA A 105 -10.54 1.47 -19.50
N ILE A 106 -9.36 1.08 -19.98
CA ILE A 106 -8.89 1.47 -21.31
C ILE A 106 -9.77 0.72 -22.33
N PRO A 107 -10.33 1.41 -23.36
CA PRO A 107 -11.12 0.74 -24.38
C PRO A 107 -10.35 -0.43 -25.01
N PHE A 108 -11.01 -1.59 -25.17
CA PHE A 108 -10.34 -2.79 -25.71
C PHE A 108 -9.76 -2.58 -27.12
N SER A 109 -10.41 -1.75 -27.93
CA SER A 109 -9.95 -1.35 -29.27
C SER A 109 -8.60 -0.63 -29.28
N GLU A 110 -8.18 -0.03 -28.17
CA GLU A 110 -6.93 0.74 -28.03
C GLU A 110 -5.73 -0.18 -27.75
N LEU A 111 -5.50 -1.15 -28.64
CA LEU A 111 -4.44 -2.15 -28.49
C LEU A 111 -3.06 -1.51 -28.28
N GLU A 112 -2.73 -0.48 -29.06
CA GLU A 112 -1.42 0.18 -28.99
C GLU A 112 -1.23 0.95 -27.68
N SER A 113 -2.27 1.62 -27.15
CA SER A 113 -2.19 2.24 -25.82
C SER A 113 -1.99 1.19 -24.72
N ARG A 114 -2.74 0.07 -24.77
CA ARG A 114 -2.58 -1.02 -23.80
C ARG A 114 -1.15 -1.59 -23.84
N ARG A 115 -0.61 -1.84 -25.04
CA ARG A 115 0.78 -2.31 -25.23
C ARG A 115 1.82 -1.30 -24.75
N ALA A 116 1.63 -0.02 -25.05
CA ALA A 116 2.53 1.04 -24.62
C ALA A 116 2.59 1.15 -23.09
N LEU A 117 1.44 1.05 -22.41
CA LEU A 117 1.37 1.02 -20.95
C LEU A 117 2.10 -0.21 -20.38
N SER A 118 1.80 -1.41 -20.88
CA SER A 118 2.50 -2.63 -20.44
C SER A 118 4.01 -2.53 -20.64
N LYS A 119 4.48 -1.98 -21.77
CA LYS A 119 5.90 -1.76 -22.02
C LYS A 119 6.52 -0.72 -21.09
N LYS A 120 5.83 0.41 -20.87
CA LYS A 120 6.33 1.51 -20.02
C LYS A 120 6.59 1.03 -18.59
N PHE A 121 5.67 0.24 -18.06
CA PHE A 121 5.76 -0.31 -16.70
C PHE A 121 6.40 -1.70 -16.63
N GLN A 122 6.97 -2.18 -17.75
CA GLN A 122 7.68 -3.47 -17.82
C GLN A 122 6.85 -4.63 -17.25
N ILE A 123 5.56 -4.69 -17.60
CA ILE A 123 4.65 -5.72 -17.12
C ILE A 123 4.99 -7.06 -17.79
N GLU A 124 5.63 -7.95 -17.05
CA GLU A 124 6.03 -9.29 -17.52
C GLU A 124 5.01 -10.38 -17.18
N GLY A 125 4.11 -10.12 -16.22
CA GLY A 125 3.12 -11.09 -15.75
C GLY A 125 1.85 -10.42 -15.22
N ILE A 126 0.80 -11.23 -15.09
CA ILE A 126 -0.51 -10.81 -14.56
C ILE A 126 -0.96 -11.77 -13.44
N PRO A 127 -1.76 -11.34 -12.46
CA PRO A 127 -2.23 -9.96 -12.26
C PRO A 127 -1.07 -9.02 -11.89
N ALA A 128 -1.12 -7.78 -12.37
CA ALA A 128 -0.23 -6.71 -11.94
C ALA A 128 -1.05 -5.45 -11.64
N LEU A 129 -0.63 -4.67 -10.65
CA LEU A 129 -1.31 -3.45 -10.22
C LEU A 129 -0.26 -2.37 -9.97
N VAL A 130 -0.18 -1.41 -10.88
CA VAL A 130 0.72 -0.26 -10.75
C VAL A 130 -0.06 0.92 -10.20
N LEU A 131 0.35 1.42 -9.04
CA LEU A 131 -0.29 2.52 -8.33
C LEU A 131 0.41 3.83 -8.70
N LEU A 132 -0.39 4.80 -9.14
CA LEU A 132 0.06 6.10 -9.61
C LEU A 132 -0.56 7.19 -8.76
N GLN A 133 0.26 8.16 -8.36
CA GLN A 133 -0.22 9.35 -7.67
C GLN A 133 0.62 10.55 -8.10
N THR A 134 -0.03 11.65 -8.48
CA THR A 134 0.68 12.92 -8.70
C THR A 134 0.84 13.62 -7.36
N LYS A 135 2.08 13.91 -6.97
CA LYS A 135 2.41 14.64 -5.74
C LYS A 135 3.48 15.67 -6.07
N ASP A 136 3.24 16.93 -5.68
CA ASP A 136 4.17 18.05 -5.89
C ASP A 136 4.64 18.23 -7.36
N GLY A 137 3.78 17.86 -8.32
CA GLY A 137 4.07 17.96 -9.75
C GLY A 137 4.87 16.78 -10.32
N GLU A 138 5.16 15.75 -9.52
CA GLU A 138 5.84 14.52 -9.93
C GLU A 138 4.89 13.32 -9.86
N MET A 139 5.09 12.35 -10.77
CA MET A 139 4.34 11.10 -10.75
C MET A 139 5.07 10.07 -9.87
N MET A 140 4.47 9.75 -8.72
CA MET A 140 4.88 8.63 -7.88
C MET A 140 4.34 7.33 -8.48
N VAL A 141 5.19 6.31 -8.55
CA VAL A 141 4.86 5.00 -9.13
C VAL A 141 5.25 3.92 -8.13
N GLU A 142 4.27 3.09 -7.76
CA GLU A 142 4.44 1.88 -6.94
C GLU A 142 3.99 0.67 -7.77
N GLN A 143 4.89 -0.26 -8.08
CA GLN A 143 4.63 -1.38 -9.00
C GLN A 143 4.15 -2.65 -8.27
N ASP A 144 4.37 -2.75 -6.97
CA ASP A 144 4.05 -3.94 -6.16
C ASP A 144 2.63 -3.89 -5.57
N GLY A 145 1.71 -3.19 -6.24
CA GLY A 145 0.35 -2.97 -5.74
C GLY A 145 -0.43 -4.26 -5.47
N VAL A 146 -0.16 -5.35 -6.19
CA VAL A 146 -0.76 -6.66 -5.92
C VAL A 146 -0.34 -7.18 -4.55
N GLU A 147 0.95 -7.12 -4.23
CA GLU A 147 1.49 -7.55 -2.94
C GLU A 147 0.94 -6.69 -1.81
N LEU A 148 0.96 -5.36 -1.98
CA LEU A 148 0.44 -4.43 -0.97
C LEU A 148 -1.05 -4.66 -0.67
N VAL A 149 -1.85 -4.93 -1.71
CA VAL A 149 -3.27 -5.27 -1.56
C VAL A 149 -3.47 -6.61 -0.84
N TYR A 150 -2.67 -7.64 -1.16
CA TYR A 150 -2.74 -8.92 -0.45
C TYR A 150 -2.35 -8.80 1.02
N LYS A 151 -1.28 -8.04 1.31
CA LYS A 151 -0.70 -7.93 2.65
C LYS A 151 -1.55 -7.04 3.57
N TYR A 152 -1.95 -5.87 3.09
CA TYR A 152 -2.58 -4.85 3.94
C TYR A 152 -4.01 -4.47 3.54
N GLY A 153 -4.46 -4.87 2.34
CA GLY A 153 -5.77 -4.51 1.82
C GLY A 153 -5.99 -2.98 1.78
N PRO A 154 -7.12 -2.45 2.27
CA PRO A 154 -7.39 -1.01 2.24
C PRO A 154 -6.48 -0.20 3.17
N ARG A 155 -5.81 -0.84 4.16
CA ARG A 155 -4.93 -0.13 5.10
C ARG A 155 -3.70 0.44 4.39
N ALA A 156 -3.28 -0.15 3.27
CA ALA A 156 -2.15 0.32 2.50
C ALA A 156 -2.37 1.71 1.89
N PHE A 157 -3.61 2.14 1.65
CA PHE A 157 -3.88 3.47 1.09
C PHE A 157 -3.21 4.59 1.91
N PRO A 158 -2.54 5.59 1.29
CA PRO A 158 -2.49 5.89 -0.16
C PRO A 158 -1.42 5.12 -0.95
N PHE A 159 -0.88 4.04 -0.39
CA PHE A 159 0.19 3.22 -0.97
C PHE A 159 1.50 3.98 -1.14
N SER A 160 1.76 4.94 -0.25
CA SER A 160 3.05 5.63 -0.21
C SER A 160 4.06 4.82 0.59
N VAL A 161 5.35 5.01 0.30
CA VAL A 161 6.46 4.36 1.02
C VAL A 161 6.32 4.56 2.53
N GLU A 162 6.04 5.78 2.97
CA GLU A 162 5.92 6.09 4.40
C GLU A 162 4.74 5.35 5.05
N ARG A 163 3.64 5.16 4.29
CA ARG A 163 2.48 4.40 4.79
C ARG A 163 2.80 2.92 4.90
N ILE A 164 3.52 2.35 3.93
CA ILE A 164 3.90 0.94 3.94
C ILE A 164 4.91 0.66 5.06
N GLU A 165 5.92 1.51 5.22
CA GLU A 165 6.90 1.39 6.31
C GLU A 165 6.23 1.43 7.70
N LEU A 166 5.24 2.30 7.88
CA LEU A 166 4.46 2.36 9.12
C LEU A 166 3.75 1.03 9.40
N LEU A 167 3.09 0.46 8.38
CA LEU A 167 2.37 -0.82 8.51
C LEU A 167 3.32 -1.98 8.79
N ASP A 168 4.50 -2.01 8.15
CA ASP A 168 5.53 -3.00 8.43
C ASP A 168 6.04 -2.94 9.87
N ASN A 169 6.24 -1.73 10.40
CA ASN A 169 6.68 -1.56 11.78
C ASN A 169 5.58 -2.01 12.77
N GLU A 170 4.31 -1.68 12.51
CA GLU A 170 3.17 -2.15 13.31
C GLU A 170 3.10 -3.69 13.34
N GLU A 171 3.35 -4.37 12.22
CA GLU A 171 3.35 -5.83 12.13
C GLU A 171 4.52 -6.46 12.88
N LYS A 172 5.73 -5.88 12.76
CA LYS A 172 6.92 -6.31 13.51
C LYS A 172 6.70 -6.18 15.01
N GLU A 173 6.22 -5.03 15.48
CA GLU A 173 5.95 -4.82 16.91
C GLU A 173 4.87 -5.76 17.45
N LYS A 174 3.86 -6.08 16.64
CA LYS A 174 2.83 -7.06 17.01
C LYS A 174 3.43 -8.47 17.10
N HIS A 175 4.25 -8.84 16.12
CA HIS A 175 4.94 -10.13 16.11
C HIS A 175 5.88 -10.29 17.31
N ASP A 176 6.71 -9.30 17.60
CA ASP A 176 7.66 -9.33 18.73
C ASP A 176 6.94 -9.44 20.07
N ARG A 177 5.83 -8.72 20.24
CA ARG A 177 4.99 -8.77 21.45
C ARG A 177 4.31 -10.12 21.63
N GLN A 178 3.82 -10.72 20.54
CA GLN A 178 3.22 -12.06 20.56
C GLN A 178 4.28 -13.10 20.93
N THR A 179 5.43 -13.08 20.27
CA THR A 179 6.57 -13.96 20.56
C THR A 179 7.05 -13.82 22.01
N MET A 180 7.16 -12.59 22.53
CA MET A 180 7.51 -12.36 23.93
C MET A 180 6.46 -12.94 24.89
N THR A 181 5.18 -12.77 24.58
CA THR A 181 4.09 -13.33 25.39
C THR A 181 4.14 -14.85 25.39
N GLU A 182 4.38 -15.49 24.25
CA GLU A 182 4.55 -16.95 24.17
C GLU A 182 5.75 -17.43 25.00
N LEU A 183 6.89 -16.73 24.94
CA LEU A 183 8.06 -17.05 25.76
C LEU A 183 7.80 -16.89 27.27
N LEU A 184 7.02 -15.88 27.68
CA LEU A 184 6.67 -15.62 29.08
C LEU A 184 5.58 -16.53 29.62
N THR A 185 4.68 -17.01 28.76
CA THR A 185 3.54 -17.87 29.12
C THR A 185 3.82 -19.36 28.95
N ASN A 186 4.95 -19.73 28.32
CA ASN A 186 5.38 -21.13 28.25
C ASN A 186 5.80 -21.63 29.65
N SER A 187 4.93 -22.44 30.25
CA SER A 187 4.95 -22.98 31.62
C SER A 187 6.13 -23.91 31.95
N SER A 188 7.25 -23.82 31.21
CA SER A 188 8.49 -24.56 31.48
C SER A 188 9.66 -23.65 31.91
N ARG A 189 9.43 -22.34 32.09
CA ARG A 189 10.42 -21.43 32.69
C ARG A 189 9.96 -20.95 34.05
N ASP A 190 10.15 -21.81 35.04
CA ASP A 190 10.22 -21.38 36.43
C ASP A 190 11.49 -20.53 36.60
N PHE A 191 11.34 -19.34 37.21
CA PHE A 191 12.35 -18.41 37.72
C PHE A 191 12.91 -17.33 36.76
N LEU A 192 12.46 -16.09 37.01
CA LEU A 192 13.31 -14.89 36.87
C LEU A 192 14.04 -14.70 38.20
N GLN A 193 15.33 -15.03 38.25
CA GLN A 193 16.18 -14.70 39.39
C GLN A 193 16.63 -13.24 39.25
N ALA A 194 15.90 -12.33 39.88
CA ALA A 194 16.34 -10.96 40.09
C ALA A 194 17.16 -10.90 41.38
N ASP A 195 18.48 -11.06 41.29
CA ASP A 195 19.38 -10.82 42.41
C ASP A 195 19.51 -9.31 42.66
N PHE A 196 18.55 -8.76 43.42
CA PHE A 196 18.76 -7.52 44.18
C PHE A 196 19.17 -7.89 45.60
N THR A 197 20.47 -8.01 45.85
CA THR A 197 20.98 -8.03 47.23
C THR A 197 21.25 -6.60 47.70
N LYS A 198 20.29 -6.07 48.47
CA LYS A 198 20.52 -5.01 49.45
C LYS A 198 20.01 -5.48 50.80
N GLN A 199 20.93 -5.86 51.68
CA GLN A 199 20.91 -5.76 53.15
C GLN A 199 22.20 -6.47 53.62
N ASP A 200 23.09 -5.88 54.42
CA ASP A 200 22.78 -5.27 55.70
C ASP A 200 23.63 -4.05 56.06
N MET A 201 22.95 -3.16 56.78
CA MET A 201 23.47 -2.01 57.50
C MET A 201 23.63 -2.43 58.97
N GLN A 202 24.79 -2.09 59.56
CA GLN A 202 25.13 -2.09 61.01
C GLN A 202 25.34 -3.48 61.66
N THR A 203 26.40 -3.76 62.42
CA THR A 203 27.03 -2.98 63.51
C THR A 203 28.46 -3.44 63.81
N GLY A 204 29.30 -2.51 64.31
CA GLY A 204 30.23 -2.83 65.40
C GLY A 204 31.73 -2.79 65.09
N GLY A 205 32.32 -1.60 65.08
CA GLY A 205 33.76 -1.44 65.33
C GLY A 205 34.04 -1.42 66.84
N GLN A 206 35.10 -2.10 67.28
CA GLN A 206 36.03 -1.60 68.30
C GLN A 206 37.29 -2.50 68.42
N ILE A 207 38.39 -1.94 67.91
CA ILE A 207 39.78 -1.89 68.45
C ILE A 207 40.07 -2.65 69.76
N GLY A 208 41.15 -3.44 69.74
CA GLY A 208 41.66 -4.23 70.86
C GLY A 208 42.65 -3.53 71.79
N THR A 209 43.02 -4.29 72.84
CA THR A 209 44.28 -4.35 73.62
C THR A 209 44.02 -5.47 74.65
N GLY A 210 44.83 -6.52 74.81
CA GLY A 210 46.11 -6.53 75.52
C GLY A 210 45.98 -7.28 76.87
N HIS A 211 47.01 -8.08 77.21
CA HIS A 211 47.33 -8.74 78.50
C HIS A 211 46.77 -10.15 78.85
N ARG A 212 47.70 -11.14 78.87
CA ARG A 212 48.26 -11.88 80.04
C ARG A 212 47.26 -12.25 81.17
N VAL A 213 47.17 -13.44 81.77
CA VAL A 213 48.17 -14.40 82.32
C VAL A 213 47.42 -15.71 82.72
N GLY A 214 48.09 -16.88 82.67
CA GLY A 214 47.96 -18.05 83.58
C GLY A 214 46.61 -18.81 83.62
N GLY A 215 46.52 -20.13 83.79
CA GLY A 215 47.41 -21.19 84.25
C GLY A 215 46.55 -22.25 84.96
N LEU A 216 46.86 -23.55 84.76
CA LEU A 216 46.54 -24.74 85.59
C LEU A 216 45.04 -25.04 85.81
N TYR A 217 44.50 -26.26 85.66
CA TYR A 217 45.00 -27.62 85.90
C TYR A 217 44.42 -28.61 84.87
#